data_AF-A0AAX0IZD7-F1
#
_entry.id   AF-A0AAX0IZD7-F1
#
_cell.length_a   1.000
_cell.length_b   1.000
_cell.length_c   1.000
_cell.angle_alpha   90.00
_cell.angle_beta   90.00
_cell.angle_gamma   90.00
#
_symmetry.space_group_name_H-M   'P 1'
#
loop_
_entity.id
_entity.type
_entity.pdbx_description
1 polymer ?
#
loop_
_entity_poly.entity_id
_entity_poly.type
_entity_poly.pdbx_seq_one_letter_code
_entity_poly.pdbx_strand_id
1 'polypeptide(L)'
;MDPACASVDNSQSDPLTDSYPQKCRYSFHRNCQGIILGVNLKRKNSHYTKGATMTATHNHYLAVLGEDFVAQQYANEGYDITARNVSFSVGEIDIIATSPQGEVVFIEVKTRSSSLMDAAEAVTPTKMRKIHRAASKWLQGKPFADIRFDVVAVHVDEYGELDMTRYQGVEHGAC
;
A
#
# COMPACT_ATOMS: atom_id res chain seq x y z
N MET A 1 -26.31 -10.40 8.88
CA MET A 1 -25.36 -10.80 7.82
C MET A 1 -24.03 -10.24 8.27
N ASP A 2 -23.21 -11.10 8.86
CA ASP A 2 -21.99 -10.74 9.60
C ASP A 2 -20.88 -10.21 8.69
N PRO A 3 -20.19 -9.11 9.07
CA PRO A 3 -18.90 -8.74 8.51
C PRO A 3 -17.78 -9.27 9.41
N ALA A 4 -17.12 -10.36 9.00
CA ALA A 4 -15.83 -10.79 9.53
C ALA A 4 -14.85 -10.83 8.36
N CYS A 5 -13.57 -10.46 8.44
CA CYS A 5 -12.66 -10.47 9.57
C CYS A 5 -11.53 -9.46 9.30
N ALA A 6 -11.55 -8.31 9.98
CA ALA A 6 -10.39 -7.45 10.15
C ALA A 6 -10.14 -7.37 11.66
N SER A 7 -9.12 -8.07 12.15
CA SER A 7 -8.67 -7.89 13.53
C SER A 7 -7.67 -6.74 13.55
N VAL A 8 -8.09 -5.58 14.03
CA VAL A 8 -7.17 -4.49 14.39
C VAL A 8 -6.50 -4.89 15.69
N ASP A 9 -5.23 -5.28 15.62
CA ASP A 9 -4.42 -5.45 16.82
C ASP A 9 -3.84 -4.09 17.21
N ASN A 10 -4.38 -3.52 18.29
CA ASN A 10 -3.95 -2.24 18.84
C ASN A 10 -2.88 -2.40 19.94
N SER A 11 -2.26 -3.59 20.05
CA SER A 11 -1.29 -3.89 21.10
C SER A 11 0.16 -3.71 20.62
N GLN A 12 0.72 -2.52 20.90
CA GLN A 12 2.08 -2.28 21.41
C GLN A 12 2.41 -0.79 21.24
N SER A 13 2.06 0.01 22.25
CA SER A 13 2.65 1.33 22.45
C SER A 13 4.09 1.15 22.94
N ASP A 14 5.06 1.23 22.03
CA ASP A 14 6.48 1.30 22.40
C ASP A 14 6.78 2.72 22.94
N PRO A 15 7.27 2.91 24.18
CA PRO A 15 7.32 4.24 24.82
C PRO A 15 8.41 5.21 24.30
N LEU A 16 8.99 5.00 23.11
CA LEU A 16 10.17 5.74 22.65
C LEU A 16 10.10 6.34 21.22
N THR A 17 8.92 6.74 20.72
CA THR A 17 8.82 7.49 19.44
C THR A 17 7.75 8.59 19.46
N ASP A 18 8.03 9.72 20.09
CA ASP A 18 7.12 10.90 20.14
C ASP A 18 7.20 11.77 18.86
N SER A 19 7.41 11.17 17.68
CA SER A 19 7.42 11.90 16.39
C SER A 19 6.93 11.09 15.20
N TYR A 20 6.41 9.88 15.42
CA TYR A 20 5.97 9.00 14.33
C TYR A 20 4.45 8.94 14.26
N PRO A 21 3.84 9.06 13.07
CA PRO A 21 2.40 9.01 12.97
C PRO A 21 1.81 7.66 13.36
N GLN A 22 0.54 7.70 13.77
CA GLN A 22 -0.25 6.56 14.26
C GLN A 22 -0.06 5.32 13.38
N LYS A 23 0.52 4.26 13.95
CA LYS A 23 0.77 2.97 13.28
C LYS A 23 -0.45 2.07 13.47
N CYS A 24 -1.04 1.62 12.38
CA CYS A 24 -2.11 0.61 12.40
C CYS A 24 -1.70 -0.60 11.56
N ARG A 25 -1.85 -1.81 12.12
CA ARG A 25 -1.54 -3.09 11.47
C ARG A 25 -2.82 -3.85 11.14
N TYR A 26 -2.91 -4.34 9.90
CA TYR A 26 -4.05 -5.11 9.40
C TYR A 26 -3.56 -6.44 8.85
N SER A 27 -4.21 -7.53 9.26
CA SER A 27 -3.93 -8.88 8.79
C SER A 27 -5.16 -9.46 8.11
N PHE A 28 -5.03 -9.91 6.87
CA PHE A 28 -6.11 -10.62 6.17
C PHE A 28 -5.80 -12.12 6.16
N HIS A 29 -6.73 -12.94 6.64
CA HIS A 29 -6.62 -14.39 6.64
C HIS A 29 -7.58 -14.99 5.60
N ARG A 30 -7.09 -15.85 4.71
CA ARG A 30 -7.82 -16.55 3.62
C ARG A 30 -9.06 -17.40 3.98
N ASN A 31 -9.67 -17.25 5.14
CA ASN A 31 -10.81 -18.08 5.55
C ASN A 31 -12.22 -17.57 5.15
N CYS A 32 -12.32 -16.58 4.26
CA CYS A 32 -13.61 -16.20 3.66
C CYS A 32 -13.61 -16.44 2.16
N GLN A 33 -14.40 -17.42 1.72
CA GLN A 33 -14.74 -17.62 0.30
C GLN A 33 -15.51 -16.39 -0.21
N GLY A 34 -14.84 -15.51 -0.94
CA GLY A 34 -15.48 -14.32 -1.49
C GLY A 34 -14.53 -13.45 -2.30
N ILE A 35 -14.37 -13.79 -3.58
CA ILE A 35 -14.00 -12.90 -4.69
C ILE A 35 -12.67 -12.14 -4.53
N ILE A 36 -11.56 -12.80 -4.90
CA ILE A 36 -10.54 -12.15 -5.73
C ILE A 36 -10.58 -12.85 -7.08
N LEU A 37 -10.87 -12.05 -8.11
CA LEU A 37 -10.94 -12.47 -9.51
C LEU A 37 -9.65 -13.18 -9.93
N GLY A 38 -9.76 -14.48 -10.18
CA GLY A 38 -9.25 -15.14 -11.37
C GLY A 38 -7.75 -14.98 -11.70
N VAL A 39 -6.88 -15.60 -10.92
CA VAL A 39 -5.65 -16.18 -11.49
C VAL A 39 -5.72 -17.69 -11.31
N ASN A 40 -6.05 -18.39 -12.39
CA ASN A 40 -6.10 -19.83 -12.43
C ASN A 40 -4.67 -20.37 -12.37
N LEU A 41 -4.10 -20.51 -11.16
CA LEU A 41 -2.89 -21.29 -10.93
C LEU A 41 -3.22 -22.77 -11.12
N LYS A 42 -3.45 -23.18 -12.37
CA LYS A 42 -3.40 -24.59 -12.73
C LYS A 42 -1.99 -25.06 -12.45
N ARG A 43 -1.82 -25.76 -11.33
CA ARG A 43 -0.69 -26.65 -11.06
C ARG A 43 -0.43 -27.49 -12.31
N LYS A 44 0.63 -27.19 -13.04
CA LYS A 44 1.30 -28.15 -13.93
C LYS A 44 2.80 -27.97 -13.81
N ASN A 45 3.44 -29.04 -13.33
CA ASN A 45 4.87 -29.30 -13.46
C ASN A 45 5.33 -28.99 -14.89
N SER A 46 6.27 -28.07 -15.04
CA SER A 46 7.20 -28.11 -16.16
C SER A 46 8.43 -27.28 -15.81
N HIS A 47 9.58 -27.92 -15.96
CA HIS A 47 10.93 -27.35 -15.90
C HIS A 47 11.00 -25.92 -16.45
N TYR A 48 11.27 -24.92 -15.61
CA TYR A 48 11.62 -23.57 -16.06
C TYR A 48 13.09 -23.29 -15.76
N THR A 49 13.87 -23.17 -16.82
CA THR A 49 15.32 -22.97 -16.81
C THR A 49 15.72 -21.53 -16.51
N LYS A 50 16.55 -21.37 -15.47
CA LYS A 50 17.63 -20.39 -15.23
C LYS A 50 17.45 -18.94 -15.73
N GLY A 51 17.59 -17.98 -14.80
CA GLY A 51 18.50 -16.86 -15.05
C GLY A 51 18.11 -15.49 -14.53
N ALA A 52 17.39 -14.70 -15.32
CA ALA A 52 17.39 -13.24 -15.13
C ALA A 52 16.06 -12.52 -15.46
N THR A 53 14.99 -13.24 -15.83
CA THR A 53 13.75 -12.61 -16.35
C THR A 53 12.51 -12.85 -15.47
N MET A 54 12.61 -13.67 -14.42
CA MET A 54 11.47 -14.02 -13.56
C MET A 54 11.25 -13.06 -12.37
N THR A 55 12.29 -12.39 -11.89
CA THR A 55 12.22 -11.53 -10.70
C THR A 55 11.51 -10.21 -10.97
N ALA A 56 11.72 -9.60 -12.13
CA ALA A 56 11.07 -8.33 -12.50
C ALA A 56 9.54 -8.49 -12.68
N THR A 57 9.10 -9.58 -13.31
CA THR A 57 7.67 -9.88 -13.48
C THR A 57 7.02 -10.26 -12.15
N HIS A 58 7.74 -10.97 -11.28
CA HIS A 58 7.27 -11.34 -9.95
C HIS A 58 7.12 -10.11 -9.04
N ASN A 59 8.13 -9.25 -8.97
CA ASN A 59 8.08 -8.05 -8.15
C ASN A 59 7.00 -7.07 -8.65
N HIS A 60 6.85 -6.94 -9.97
CA HIS A 60 5.77 -6.14 -10.55
C HIS A 60 4.39 -6.72 -10.17
N TYR A 61 4.21 -8.03 -10.26
CA TYR A 61 2.98 -8.69 -9.84
C TYR A 61 2.67 -8.46 -8.35
N LEU A 62 3.67 -8.57 -7.47
CA LEU A 62 3.50 -8.27 -6.05
C LEU A 62 3.17 -6.78 -5.81
N ALA A 63 3.80 -5.87 -6.54
CA ALA A 63 3.48 -4.44 -6.45
C ALA A 63 2.01 -4.17 -6.79
N VAL A 64 1.51 -4.74 -7.90
CA VAL A 64 0.10 -4.62 -8.30
C VAL A 64 -0.83 -5.23 -7.25
N LEU A 65 -0.52 -6.43 -6.75
CA LEU A 65 -1.31 -7.07 -5.69
C LEU A 65 -1.37 -6.24 -4.41
N GLY A 66 -0.26 -5.64 -4.00
CA GLY A 66 -0.22 -4.80 -2.81
C GLY A 66 -1.03 -3.52 -3.00
N GLU A 67 -0.95 -2.88 -4.17
CA GLU A 67 -1.75 -1.69 -4.47
C GLU A 67 -3.27 -2.02 -4.48
N ASP A 68 -3.67 -3.14 -5.07
CA ASP A 68 -5.06 -3.63 -5.03
C ASP A 68 -5.53 -3.86 -3.59
N PHE A 69 -4.70 -4.52 -2.79
CA PHE A 69 -5.00 -4.80 -1.38
C PHE A 69 -5.18 -3.51 -0.58
N VAL A 70 -4.26 -2.55 -0.72
CA VAL A 70 -4.34 -1.26 -0.01
C VAL A 70 -5.57 -0.47 -0.44
N ALA A 71 -5.84 -0.37 -1.75
CA ALA A 71 -7.04 0.31 -2.24
C ALA A 71 -8.32 -0.30 -1.65
N GLN A 72 -8.41 -1.63 -1.58
CA GLN A 72 -9.55 -2.32 -0.99
C GLN A 72 -9.67 -2.05 0.52
N GLN A 73 -8.57 -2.02 1.26
CA GLN A 73 -8.60 -1.73 2.70
C GLN A 73 -9.06 -0.28 2.97
N TYR A 74 -8.54 0.70 2.23
CA TYR A 74 -9.02 2.09 2.32
C TYR A 74 -10.50 2.20 1.95
N ALA A 75 -10.94 1.54 0.88
CA ALA A 75 -12.36 1.53 0.50
C ALA A 75 -13.26 0.92 1.59
N ASN A 76 -12.82 -0.17 2.24
CA ASN A 76 -13.54 -0.81 3.34
C ASN A 76 -13.67 0.10 4.57
N GLU A 77 -12.74 1.03 4.75
CA GLU A 77 -12.77 2.06 5.81
C GLU A 77 -13.57 3.32 5.41
N GLY A 78 -14.20 3.32 4.24
CA GLY A 78 -15.06 4.41 3.77
C GLY A 78 -14.34 5.50 2.97
N TYR A 79 -13.08 5.29 2.59
CA TYR A 79 -12.40 6.21 1.67
C TYR A 79 -12.94 6.01 0.24
N ASP A 80 -13.11 7.10 -0.50
CA ASP A 80 -13.40 7.07 -1.93
C ASP A 80 -12.09 6.96 -2.71
N ILE A 81 -11.86 5.86 -3.43
CA ILE A 81 -10.64 5.67 -4.24
C ILE A 81 -10.77 6.46 -5.54
N THR A 82 -10.29 7.69 -5.53
CA THR A 82 -10.42 8.66 -6.62
C THR A 82 -9.59 8.31 -7.86
N ALA A 83 -8.36 7.83 -7.66
CA ALA A 83 -7.48 7.44 -8.75
C ALA A 83 -6.39 6.47 -8.29
N ARG A 84 -5.80 5.75 -9.25
CA ARG A 84 -4.71 4.81 -9.04
C ARG A 84 -3.67 4.95 -10.16
N ASN A 85 -2.41 4.63 -9.87
CA ASN A 85 -1.29 4.66 -10.81
C ASN A 85 -1.19 5.99 -11.60
N VAL A 86 -1.21 7.11 -10.90
CA VAL A 86 -1.18 8.45 -11.50
C VAL A 86 0.26 8.86 -11.77
N SER A 87 0.59 9.15 -13.03
CA SER A 87 1.94 9.52 -13.44
C SER A 87 1.99 10.93 -14.06
N PHE A 88 2.98 11.70 -13.66
CA PHE A 88 3.36 12.99 -14.24
C PHE A 88 4.85 12.99 -14.56
N SER A 89 5.30 13.94 -15.39
CA SER A 89 6.74 14.11 -15.67
C SER A 89 7.60 14.43 -14.44
N VAL A 90 6.98 14.86 -13.33
CA VAL A 90 7.64 15.27 -12.09
C VAL A 90 7.61 14.22 -10.98
N GLY A 91 6.82 13.15 -11.15
CA GLY A 91 6.60 12.13 -10.13
C GLY A 91 5.36 11.29 -10.39
N GLU A 92 5.16 10.29 -9.55
CA GLU A 92 4.04 9.35 -9.60
C GLU A 92 3.36 9.29 -8.23
N ILE A 93 2.11 8.85 -8.23
CA ILE A 93 1.30 8.57 -7.03
C ILE A 93 0.59 7.23 -7.26
N ASP A 94 0.76 6.29 -6.33
CA ASP A 94 0.18 4.95 -6.46
C ASP A 94 -1.34 4.99 -6.27
N ILE A 95 -1.83 5.62 -5.20
CA ILE A 95 -3.28 5.74 -4.93
C ILE A 95 -3.61 7.17 -4.48
N ILE A 96 -4.73 7.69 -4.96
CA ILE A 96 -5.35 8.94 -4.50
C ILE A 96 -6.74 8.59 -3.99
N ALA A 97 -7.05 9.01 -2.77
CA ALA A 97 -8.35 8.79 -2.16
C ALA A 97 -8.89 10.05 -1.48
N THR A 98 -10.21 10.10 -1.28
CA THR A 98 -10.86 11.10 -0.43
C THR A 98 -11.27 10.44 0.88
N SER A 99 -10.85 10.99 2.03
CA SER A 99 -11.24 10.47 3.34
C SER A 99 -12.73 10.72 3.61
N PRO A 100 -13.36 9.97 4.55
CA PRO A 100 -14.73 10.25 4.98
C PRO A 100 -14.93 11.70 5.48
N GLN A 101 -13.86 12.35 5.92
CA GLN A 101 -13.83 13.74 6.40
C GLN A 101 -13.60 14.76 5.27
N GLY A 102 -13.34 14.33 4.04
CA GLY A 102 -13.12 15.19 2.88
C GLY A 102 -11.66 15.58 2.60
N GLU A 103 -10.69 14.96 3.28
CA GLU A 103 -9.26 15.18 3.00
C GLU A 103 -8.85 14.44 1.71
N VAL A 104 -7.97 15.05 0.90
CA VAL A 104 -7.33 14.34 -0.21
C VAL A 104 -6.10 13.61 0.30
N VAL A 105 -6.11 12.29 0.20
CA VAL A 105 -5.04 11.42 0.69
C VAL A 105 -4.24 10.87 -0.49
N PHE A 106 -2.95 11.18 -0.52
CA PHE A 106 -1.98 10.62 -1.47
C PHE A 106 -1.25 9.47 -0.79
N ILE A 107 -1.37 8.27 -1.34
CA ILE A 107 -0.91 7.03 -0.70
C ILE A 107 0.18 6.42 -1.57
N GLU A 108 1.37 6.21 -1.00
CA GLU A 108 2.46 5.42 -1.58
C GLU A 108 2.42 4.00 -1.01
N VAL A 109 2.52 2.99 -1.87
CA VAL A 109 2.46 1.58 -1.50
C VAL A 109 3.82 0.92 -1.72
N LYS A 110 4.31 0.22 -0.69
CA LYS A 110 5.55 -0.56 -0.73
C LYS A 110 5.26 -2.02 -0.47
N THR A 111 5.20 -2.83 -1.53
CA THR A 111 5.07 -4.28 -1.38
C THR A 111 6.43 -4.95 -1.20
N ARG A 112 6.56 -5.75 -0.14
CA ARG A 112 7.75 -6.54 0.18
C ARG A 112 7.41 -8.03 0.17
N SER A 113 8.24 -8.84 -0.49
CA SER A 113 8.20 -10.29 -0.35
C SER A 113 8.89 -10.73 0.94
N SER A 114 8.49 -11.89 1.49
CA SER A 114 8.96 -12.51 2.74
C SER A 114 10.48 -12.70 2.95
N SER A 115 11.35 -12.28 2.04
CA SER A 115 12.79 -12.27 2.30
C SER A 115 13.09 -11.28 3.43
N LEU A 116 13.59 -11.80 4.55
CA LEU A 116 14.03 -11.12 5.78
C LEU A 116 14.97 -9.89 5.57
N MET A 117 15.41 -9.64 4.35
CA MET A 117 16.39 -8.61 3.98
C MET A 117 15.79 -7.26 3.59
N ASP A 118 14.47 -7.14 3.41
CA ASP A 118 13.88 -5.93 2.81
C ASP A 118 13.33 -4.93 3.86
N ALA A 119 13.79 -5.02 5.11
CA ALA A 119 13.19 -4.32 6.25
C ALA A 119 13.29 -2.77 6.21
N ALA A 120 14.08 -2.17 5.33
CA ALA A 120 14.52 -0.77 5.52
C ALA A 120 14.47 0.15 4.29
N GLU A 121 13.67 -0.13 3.25
CA GLU A 121 13.40 0.95 2.28
C GLU A 121 12.32 1.89 2.84
N ALA A 122 12.77 2.75 3.75
CA ALA A 122 12.15 4.00 4.14
C ALA A 122 11.70 4.78 2.89
N VAL A 123 10.57 5.49 2.95
CA VAL A 123 10.25 6.44 1.88
C VAL A 123 11.27 7.56 1.95
N THR A 124 12.25 7.50 1.04
CA THR A 124 13.34 8.45 1.04
C THR A 124 12.82 9.88 0.87
N PRO A 125 13.52 10.90 1.39
CA PRO A 125 13.18 12.29 1.14
C PRO A 125 13.07 12.62 -0.36
N THR A 126 13.82 11.90 -1.21
CA THR A 126 13.74 12.04 -2.66
C THR A 126 12.41 11.54 -3.23
N LYS A 127 11.92 10.39 -2.75
CA LYS A 127 10.62 9.84 -3.17
C LYS A 127 9.49 10.75 -2.68
N MET A 128 9.54 11.23 -1.43
CA MET A 128 8.56 12.21 -0.94
C MET A 128 8.52 13.47 -1.80
N ARG A 129 9.68 14.06 -2.14
CA ARG A 129 9.71 15.24 -3.02
C ARG A 129 9.01 15.01 -4.37
N LYS A 130 9.12 13.81 -4.94
CA LYS A 130 8.42 13.47 -6.20
C LYS A 130 6.91 13.39 -5.99
N ILE A 131 6.47 12.73 -4.91
CA ILE A 131 5.05 12.60 -4.56
C ILE A 131 4.44 13.98 -4.31
N HIS A 132 5.09 14.87 -3.54
CA HIS A 132 4.60 16.24 -3.33
C HIS A 132 4.44 17.02 -4.64
N ARG A 133 5.38 16.87 -5.59
CA ARG A 133 5.30 17.52 -6.91
C ARG A 133 4.16 16.96 -7.75
N ALA A 134 3.97 15.64 -7.73
CA ALA A 134 2.86 14.97 -8.40
C ALA A 134 1.51 15.38 -7.79
N ALA A 135 1.42 15.46 -6.46
CA ALA A 135 0.23 15.93 -5.74
C ALA A 135 -0.11 17.38 -6.11
N SER A 136 0.90 18.26 -6.13
CA SER A 136 0.73 19.65 -6.56
C SER A 136 0.19 19.74 -8.00
N LYS A 137 0.64 18.86 -8.90
CA LYS A 137 0.12 18.78 -10.27
C LYS A 137 -1.30 18.24 -10.31
N TRP A 138 -1.61 17.21 -9.53
CA TRP A 138 -2.93 16.61 -9.45
C TRP A 138 -4.00 17.59 -8.96
N LEU A 139 -3.65 18.42 -7.98
CA LEU A 139 -4.55 19.39 -7.34
C LEU A 139 -4.71 20.69 -8.13
N GLN A 140 -3.93 20.89 -9.20
CA GLN A 140 -3.97 22.12 -9.97
C GLN A 140 -5.39 22.36 -10.52
N GLY A 141 -6.02 23.46 -10.07
CA GLY A 141 -7.37 23.84 -10.51
C GLY A 141 -8.51 23.07 -9.84
N LYS A 142 -8.25 22.27 -8.80
CA LYS A 142 -9.26 21.56 -8.01
C LYS A 142 -9.43 22.21 -6.64
N PRO A 143 -10.66 22.34 -6.12
CA PRO A 143 -10.85 22.67 -4.71
C PRO A 143 -10.44 21.47 -3.85
N PHE A 144 -9.75 21.72 -2.74
CA PHE A 144 -9.44 20.75 -1.69
C PHE A 144 -9.40 21.47 -0.35
N ALA A 145 -9.85 20.80 0.71
CA ALA A 145 -9.83 21.36 2.07
C ALA A 145 -8.47 21.11 2.74
N ASP A 146 -8.10 19.84 2.85
CA ASP A 146 -6.88 19.37 3.49
C ASP A 146 -6.21 18.27 2.66
N ILE A 147 -4.90 18.10 2.86
CA ILE A 147 -4.08 17.11 2.17
C ILE A 147 -3.37 16.25 3.20
N ARG A 148 -3.37 14.93 2.97
CA ARG A 148 -2.60 13.97 3.76
C ARG A 148 -1.74 13.08 2.85
N PHE A 149 -0.55 12.73 3.33
CA PHE A 149 0.33 11.78 2.65
C PHE A 149 0.45 10.54 3.51
N ASP A 150 0.02 9.39 2.99
CA ASP A 150 0.13 8.12 3.69
C ASP A 150 1.18 7.24 3.00
N VAL A 151 1.88 6.44 3.79
CA VAL A 151 2.78 5.38 3.30
C VAL A 151 2.25 4.06 3.83
N VAL A 152 2.10 3.07 2.94
CA VAL A 152 1.62 1.74 3.31
C VAL A 152 2.65 0.69 2.92
N ALA A 153 3.19 0.00 3.92
CA ALA A 153 4.02 -1.17 3.72
C ALA A 153 3.12 -2.41 3.66
N VAL A 154 3.23 -3.20 2.59
CA VAL A 154 2.50 -4.45 2.41
C VAL A 154 3.50 -5.60 2.46
N HIS A 155 3.24 -6.58 3.33
CA HIS A 155 4.05 -7.78 3.46
C HIS A 155 3.29 -8.97 2.89
N VAL A 156 3.96 -9.71 1.99
CA VAL A 156 3.45 -10.97 1.43
C VAL A 156 4.26 -12.12 2.01
N ASP A 157 3.60 -13.01 2.75
CA ASP A 157 4.26 -14.20 3.30
C ASP A 157 4.42 -15.33 2.27
N GLU A 158 5.08 -16.42 2.67
CA GLU A 158 5.31 -17.58 1.79
C GLU A 158 4.02 -18.34 1.39
N TYR A 159 2.93 -18.14 2.13
CA TYR A 159 1.60 -18.69 1.84
C TYR A 159 0.76 -17.74 0.98
N GLY A 160 1.26 -16.54 0.73
CA GLY A 160 0.59 -15.46 0.01
C GLY A 160 -0.52 -14.80 0.82
N GLU A 161 -0.43 -14.81 2.14
CA GLU A 161 -1.21 -13.92 3.00
C GLU A 161 -0.61 -12.51 2.96
N LEU A 162 -1.49 -11.52 3.07
CA LEU A 162 -1.14 -10.10 2.98
C LEU A 162 -1.34 -9.45 4.36
N ASP A 163 -0.29 -8.84 4.88
CA ASP A 163 -0.34 -7.89 5.99
C ASP A 163 -0.03 -6.49 5.48
N MET A 164 -0.62 -5.47 6.09
CA MET A 164 -0.14 -4.10 5.88
C MET A 164 0.09 -3.34 7.18
N THR A 165 1.06 -2.43 7.12
CA THR A 165 1.31 -1.39 8.11
C THR A 165 1.12 -0.03 7.44
N ARG A 166 0.26 0.81 8.02
CA ARG A 166 -0.03 2.16 7.54
C ARG A 166 0.66 3.21 8.39
N TYR A 167 1.25 4.20 7.74
CA TYR A 167 1.83 5.41 8.32
C TYR A 167 1.10 6.61 7.74
N GLN A 168 0.27 7.28 8.53
CA GLN A 168 -0.58 8.38 8.06
C GLN A 168 0.10 9.75 8.20
N GLY A 169 -0.18 10.71 7.33
CA GLY A 169 0.33 12.08 7.51
C GLY A 169 1.86 12.21 7.56
N VAL A 170 2.56 11.44 6.73
CA VAL A 170 4.02 11.49 6.60
C VAL A 170 4.43 12.79 5.91
N GLU A 171 4.90 13.77 6.70
CA GLU A 171 5.32 15.08 6.17
C GLU A 171 6.76 15.08 5.62
N HIS A 172 7.64 14.29 6.25
CA HIS A 172 9.05 14.17 5.91
C HIS A 172 9.36 12.67 5.82
N GLY A 173 10.16 12.26 4.84
CA GLY A 173 10.43 10.84 4.57
C GLY A 173 10.67 10.02 5.85
N ALA A 174 9.92 8.92 6.00
CA ALA A 174 9.90 8.14 7.22
C ALA A 174 11.18 7.29 7.30
N CYS A 175 12.08 7.62 8.24
CA CYS A 175 13.35 6.93 8.49
C CYS A 175 13.16 5.48 8.93
#